data_AF-A0A960X134-F1
#
_entry.id   AF-A0A960X134-F1
#
_cell.length_a   1.000
_cell.length_b   1.000
_cell.length_c   1.000
_cell.angle_alpha   90.00
_cell.angle_beta   90.00
_cell.angle_gamma   90.00
#
_symmetry.space_group_name_H-M   'P 1'
#
loop_
_entity.id
_entity.type
_entity.pdbx_description
1 polymer ?
#
loop_
_entity_poly.entity_id
_entity_poly.type
_entity_poly.pdbx_seq_one_letter_code
_entity_poly.pdbx_strand_id
1 'polypeptide(L)' 'MAESIELNTMTKLPHLKLIDGTFTPTEAGRVLLSLVKSKIDYHSLERLSNEERFGSDHSHSEKRIQELEELNR' A
#
# COMPACT_ATOMS: atom_id res chain seq x y z
N MET A 1 -32.73 -22.90 23.81
CA MET A 1 -32.18 -22.72 22.45
C MET A 1 -31.58 -21.33 22.44
N ALA A 2 -30.27 -21.23 22.67
CA ALA A 2 -29.60 -19.96 22.96
C ALA A 2 -29.29 -19.19 21.68
N GLU A 3 -29.52 -17.89 21.74
CA GLU A 3 -29.24 -16.86 20.74
C GLU A 3 -27.73 -16.69 20.46
N SER A 4 -27.44 -16.41 19.19
CA SER A 4 -26.49 -15.42 18.64
C SER A 4 -25.03 -15.39 19.10
N ILE A 5 -24.10 -15.43 18.13
CA ILE A 5 -22.90 -14.57 18.16
C ILE A 5 -22.64 -14.05 16.74
N GLU A 6 -22.95 -12.77 16.50
CA GLU A 6 -22.43 -12.00 15.37
C GLU A 6 -20.91 -11.81 15.55
N LEU A 7 -20.13 -12.18 14.55
CA LEU A 7 -18.69 -11.88 14.53
C LEU A 7 -18.45 -10.51 13.87
N ASN A 8 -18.75 -9.43 14.59
CA ASN A 8 -18.25 -8.10 14.22
C ASN A 8 -16.88 -7.87 14.87
N THR A 9 -15.81 -8.24 14.19
CA THR A 9 -14.48 -7.74 14.53
C THR A 9 -14.04 -6.73 13.48
N MET A 10 -14.62 -5.53 13.56
CA MET A 10 -13.98 -4.36 12.94
C MET A 10 -12.75 -4.03 13.79
N THR A 11 -11.64 -4.70 13.51
CA THR A 11 -10.34 -4.46 14.13
C THR A 11 -10.01 -2.97 14.01
N LYS A 12 -10.05 -2.27 15.14
CA LYS A 12 -9.68 -0.86 15.23
C LYS A 12 -8.25 -0.73 14.72
N LEU A 13 -8.08 -0.18 13.53
CA LEU A 13 -6.76 0.06 12.96
C LEU A 13 -5.97 0.96 13.93
N PRO A 14 -4.73 0.61 14.28
CA PRO A 14 -3.91 1.48 15.10
C PRO A 14 -3.75 2.83 14.39
N HIS A 15 -3.85 3.92 15.16
CA HIS A 15 -3.67 5.26 14.61
C HIS A 15 -2.19 5.43 14.23
N LEU A 16 -1.86 5.19 12.97
CA LEU A 16 -0.50 5.28 12.47
C LEU A 16 -0.18 6.73 12.16
N LYS A 17 0.61 7.37 13.02
CA LYS A 17 1.20 8.68 12.74
C LYS A 17 2.48 8.46 11.94
N LEU A 18 2.42 8.76 10.65
CA LEU A 18 3.54 8.57 9.71
C LEU A 18 4.71 9.53 10.02
N ILE A 19 4.42 10.81 10.21
CA ILE A 19 5.38 11.87 10.56
C ILE A 19 4.64 12.97 11.32
N ASP A 20 5.34 13.64 12.25
CA ASP A 20 4.84 14.81 12.97
C ASP A 20 5.46 16.09 12.42
N GLY A 21 4.64 17.07 12.05
CA GLY A 21 5.11 18.34 11.51
C GLY A 21 4.03 19.14 10.79
N THR A 22 4.24 20.46 10.67
CA THR A 22 3.41 21.34 9.84
C THR A 22 4.05 21.44 8.45
N PHE A 23 3.33 20.99 7.43
CA PHE A 23 3.79 21.03 6.05
C PHE A 23 2.98 22.05 5.27
N THR A 24 3.64 22.80 4.41
CA THR A 24 2.95 23.46 3.30
C THR A 24 2.35 22.38 2.37
N PRO A 25 1.29 22.70 1.59
CA PRO A 25 0.72 21.75 0.64
C PRO A 25 1.77 21.10 -0.29
N THR A 26 2.76 21.89 -0.73
CA THR A 26 3.86 21.42 -1.59
C THR A 26 4.79 20.44 -0.87
N GLU A 27 5.11 20.67 0.39
CA GLU A 27 5.94 19.75 1.18
C GLU A 27 5.20 18.46 1.51
N ALA A 28 3.91 18.56 1.88
CA ALA A 28 3.06 17.40 2.10
C ALA A 28 2.98 16.55 0.82
N GLY A 29 2.77 17.19 -0.33
CA GLY A 29 2.79 16.52 -1.63
C GLY A 29 4.10 15.78 -1.91
N ARG A 30 5.25 16.42 -1.65
CA ARG A 30 6.56 15.77 -1.81
C ARG A 30 6.71 14.51 -0.96
N VAL A 31 6.33 14.59 0.33
CA VAL A 31 6.39 13.43 1.23
C VAL A 31 5.49 12.31 0.72
N LEU A 32 4.22 12.59 0.43
CA LEU A 32 3.27 11.57 -0.02
C LEU A 32 3.70 10.94 -1.35
N LEU A 33 4.09 11.73 -2.34
CA LEU A 33 4.52 11.22 -3.65
C LEU A 33 5.83 10.41 -3.55
N SER A 34 6.75 10.77 -2.64
CA SER A 34 7.94 9.95 -2.39
C SER A 34 7.61 8.56 -1.84
N LEU A 35 6.57 8.45 -1.00
CA LEU A 35 6.11 7.16 -0.48
C LEU A 35 5.42 6.34 -1.56
N VAL A 36 4.62 6.97 -2.43
CA VAL A 36 4.01 6.33 -3.59
C VAL A 36 5.11 5.75 -4.48
N LYS A 37 6.14 6.55 -4.81
CA LYS A 37 7.29 6.09 -5.58
C LYS A 37 8.01 4.91 -4.92
N SER A 38 8.29 5.01 -3.62
CA SER A 38 8.95 3.92 -2.88
C SER A 38 8.12 2.63 -2.91
N LYS A 39 6.79 2.73 -2.91
CA LYS A 39 5.91 1.57 -2.98
C LYS A 39 5.85 0.95 -4.39
N ILE A 40 5.94 1.77 -5.44
CA ILE A 40 6.12 1.30 -6.83
C ILE A 40 7.43 0.52 -6.95
N ASP A 41 8.53 1.09 -6.43
CA ASP A 41 9.85 0.46 -6.46
C ASP A 41 9.84 -0.90 -5.71
N TYR A 42 9.16 -0.96 -4.55
CA TYR A 42 8.93 -2.21 -3.80
C TYR A 42 8.21 -3.26 -4.65
N HIS A 43 7.07 -2.93 -5.27
CA HIS A 43 6.30 -3.90 -6.06
C HIS A 43 7.04 -4.31 -7.33
N SER A 44 7.90 -3.45 -7.87
CA SER A 44 8.77 -3.79 -9.00
C SER A 44 9.80 -4.86 -8.62
N LEU A 45 10.40 -4.74 -7.44
CA LEU A 45 11.32 -5.76 -6.89
C LEU A 45 10.60 -7.05 -6.51
N GLU A 46 9.41 -6.94 -5.92
CA GLU A 46 8.57 -8.10 -5.59
C GLU A 46 8.20 -8.89 -6.86
N ARG A 47 7.80 -8.19 -7.92
CA ARG A 47 7.53 -8.78 -9.24
C ARG A 47 8.74 -9.56 -9.76
N LEU A 48 9.91 -8.93 -9.75
CA LEU A 48 11.17 -9.57 -10.18
C LEU A 48 11.50 -10.79 -9.32
N SER A 49 11.40 -10.67 -7.99
CA SER A 49 11.67 -11.78 -7.08
C SER A 49 10.73 -12.96 -7.29
N ASN A 50 9.45 -12.70 -7.58
CA ASN A 50 8.47 -13.75 -7.84
C ASN A 50 8.74 -14.43 -9.18
N GLU A 51 9.09 -13.67 -10.21
CA GLU A 51 9.49 -14.19 -11.52
C GLU A 51 10.66 -15.16 -11.39
N GLU A 52 11.75 -14.75 -10.73
CA GLU A 52 12.96 -15.56 -10.60
C GLU A 52 12.76 -16.85 -9.78
N ARG A 53 11.85 -16.83 -8.79
CA ARG A 53 11.66 -17.95 -7.85
C ARG A 53 10.55 -18.90 -8.23
N PHE A 54 9.48 -18.38 -8.83
CA PHE A 54 8.21 -19.08 -9.01
C PHE A 54 7.66 -18.95 -10.44
N GLY A 55 8.22 -18.05 -11.26
CA GLY A 55 8.08 -18.04 -12.71
C GLY A 55 6.68 -17.79 -13.29
N SER A 56 5.72 -17.21 -12.55
CA SER A 56 4.39 -17.01 -13.17
C SER A 56 3.34 -16.12 -12.48
N ASP A 57 3.45 -15.71 -11.21
CA ASP A 57 2.43 -14.81 -10.61
C ASP A 57 2.98 -13.42 -10.27
N HIS A 58 2.84 -12.53 -11.25
CA HIS A 58 3.09 -11.09 -11.14
C HIS A 58 1.81 -10.24 -11.08
N SER A 59 0.63 -10.88 -11.12
CA SER A 59 -0.66 -10.19 -11.25
C SER A 59 -0.93 -9.22 -10.10
N HIS A 60 -0.55 -9.59 -8.88
CA HIS A 60 -0.65 -8.72 -7.71
C HIS A 60 0.23 -7.48 -7.85
N SER A 61 1.52 -7.67 -8.10
CA SER A 61 2.49 -6.58 -8.14
C SER A 61 2.22 -5.64 -9.32
N GLU A 62 1.84 -6.15 -10.48
CA GLU A 62 1.45 -5.35 -11.65
C GLU A 62 0.22 -4.50 -11.38
N LYS A 63 -0.83 -5.09 -10.79
CA LYS A 63 -2.04 -4.35 -10.41
C LYS A 63 -1.69 -3.21 -9.44
N ARG A 64 -0.85 -3.45 -8.43
CA ARG A 64 -0.44 -2.42 -7.47
C ARG A 64 0.40 -1.32 -8.10
N ILE A 65 1.30 -1.67 -9.02
CA ILE A 65 2.09 -0.67 -9.77
C ILE A 65 1.15 0.24 -10.57
N GLN A 66 0.19 -0.32 -11.30
CA GLN A 66 -0.77 0.48 -12.08
C GLN A 66 -1.59 1.44 -11.21
N GLU A 67 -2.18 0.94 -10.11
CA GLU A 67 -2.95 1.77 -9.15
C GLU A 67 -2.12 2.94 -8.59
N LEU A 68 -0.83 2.71 -8.30
CA LEU A 68 0.07 3.72 -7.75
C LEU A 68 0.61 4.69 -8.82
N GLU A 69 0.80 4.23 -10.05
CA GLU A 69 1.16 5.10 -11.18
C GLU A 69 0.03 6.04 -11.55
N GLU A 70 -1.23 5.60 -11.48
CA GLU A 70 -2.40 6.47 -11.67
C GLU A 70 -2.47 7.58 -10.62
N LEU A 71 -2.16 7.29 -9.36
CA LEU A 71 -2.09 8.27 -8.28
C LEU A 71 -0.97 9.30 -8.47
N ASN A 72 0.10 8.94 -9.21
CA ASN A 72 1.29 9.76 -9.42
C ASN A 72 1.30 10.52 -10.77
N ARG A 73 0.20 10.47 -11.54
CA ARG A 73 0.00 11.27 -12.76
C ARG A 73 -0.61 12.63 -12.42
#